data_AF-A0A0D6LJB2-F1
#
_entry.id   AF-A0A0D6LJB2-F1
#
_cell.length_a   1.000
_cell.length_b   1.000
_cell.length_c   1.000
_cell.angle_alpha   90.00
_cell.angle_beta   90.00
_cell.angle_gamma   90.00
#
_symmetry.space_group_name_H-M   'P 1'
#
loop_
_entity.id
_entity.type
_entity.pdbx_description
1 polymer ?
#
loop_
_entity_poly.entity_id
_entity_poly.type
_entity_poly.pdbx_seq_one_letter_code
_entity_poly.pdbx_strand_id
1 'polypeptide(L)' 'MAVGQNLDVSKKLKAAIKAKLEELGVYVDDELPEYIMVMIANKKEKNQMKDDLNLFLGKCTNKFVDWLVFVIYL' A
#
# COMPACT_ATOMS: atom_id res chain seq x y z
N MET A 1 22.01 -8.07 -16.71
CA MET A 1 21.76 -8.15 -15.25
C MET A 1 20.90 -6.96 -14.85
N ALA A 2 19.57 -7.12 -14.73
CA ALA A 2 18.65 -6.03 -14.36
C ALA A 2 17.51 -6.50 -13.43
N VAL A 3 17.58 -7.73 -12.93
CA VAL A 3 16.53 -8.33 -12.09
C VAL A 3 16.59 -7.88 -10.63
N GLY A 4 17.71 -7.33 -10.17
CA GLY A 4 17.89 -6.90 -8.77
C GLY A 4 17.12 -5.63 -8.40
N GLN A 5 17.22 -4.56 -9.22
CA GLN A 5 16.71 -3.24 -8.84
C GLN A 5 15.19 -3.18 -8.64
N ASN A 6 14.40 -3.95 -9.39
CA ASN A 6 12.95 -3.94 -9.27
C ASN A 6 12.47 -4.66 -7.98
N LEU A 7 13.13 -5.78 -7.64
CA LEU A 7 12.85 -6.53 -6.41
C LEU A 7 13.15 -5.71 -5.15
N ASP A 8 14.22 -4.91 -5.17
CA ASP A 8 14.58 -4.04 -4.05
C ASP A 8 13.55 -2.93 -3.81
N VAL A 9 13.00 -2.35 -4.88
CA VAL A 9 11.95 -1.33 -4.79
C VAL A 9 10.66 -1.92 -4.24
N SER A 10 10.22 -3.08 -4.74
CA SER A 10 9.02 -3.75 -4.23
C SER A 10 9.17 -4.13 -2.75
N LYS A 11 10.33 -4.63 -2.32
CA LYS A 11 10.58 -4.97 -0.91
C LYS A 11 10.53 -3.72 -0.02
N LYS A 12 11.17 -2.63 -0.43
CA LYS A 12 11.16 -1.36 0.31
C LYS A 12 9.75 -0.78 0.41
N LEU A 13 9.00 -0.79 -0.69
CA LEU A 13 7.62 -0.31 -0.70
C LEU A 13 6.72 -1.17 0.20
N LYS A 14 6.87 -2.50 0.18
CA LYS A 14 6.12 -3.39 1.08
C LYS A 14 6.43 -3.09 2.55
N ALA A 15 7.71 -2.90 2.88
CA ALA A 15 8.11 -2.53 4.23
C ALA A 15 7.54 -1.16 4.66
N ALA A 16 7.55 -0.17 3.77
CA ALA A 16 6.95 1.14 4.02
C ALA A 16 5.43 1.06 4.23
N ILE A 17 4.72 0.22 3.44
CA ILE A 17 3.29 -0.04 3.61
C ILE A 17 3.01 -0.62 4.99
N LYS A 18 3.76 -1.67 5.40
CA LYS A 18 3.58 -2.30 6.72
C LYS A 18 3.80 -1.30 7.85
N ALA A 19 4.91 -0.57 7.81
CA ALA A 19 5.21 0.47 8.79
C ALA A 19 4.11 1.54 8.84
N LYS A 20 3.57 1.97 7.68
CA LYS A 20 2.53 2.99 7.66
C LYS A 20 1.22 2.53 8.27
N LEU A 21 0.85 1.27 8.04
CA LEU A 21 -0.35 0.67 8.62
C LEU A 21 -0.22 0.54 10.15
N GLU A 22 0.96 0.13 10.65
CA GLU A 22 1.29 0.09 12.08
C GLU A 22 1.24 1.49 12.71
N GLU A 23 1.79 2.52 12.05
CA GLU A 23 1.69 3.92 12.49
C GLU A 23 0.24 4.42 12.62
N LEU A 24 -0.67 3.89 11.80
CA LEU A 24 -2.09 4.24 11.83
C LEU A 24 -2.89 3.42 12.86
N GLY A 25 -2.24 2.52 13.60
CA GLY A 25 -2.86 1.64 14.58
C GLY A 25 -3.78 0.59 13.96
N VAL A 26 -3.56 0.25 12.68
CA VAL A 26 -4.31 -0.78 11.98
C VAL A 26 -3.66 -2.13 12.27
N TYR A 27 -4.45 -3.14 12.61
CA TYR A 27 -3.94 -4.51 12.70
C TYR A 27 -3.53 -4.99 11.31
N VAL A 28 -2.24 -5.32 11.15
CA VAL A 28 -1.67 -5.74 9.88
C VAL A 28 -1.40 -7.23 9.93
N ASP A 29 -2.19 -8.00 9.20
CA ASP A 29 -1.83 -9.38 8.84
C ASP A 29 -0.89 -9.38 7.63
N ASP A 30 -0.22 -10.50 7.35
CA ASP A 30 0.72 -10.61 6.23
C ASP A 30 0.00 -10.54 4.85
N GLU A 31 -1.31 -10.77 4.81
CA GLU A 31 -2.14 -10.67 3.58
C GLU A 31 -2.42 -9.24 3.13
N LEU A 32 -2.61 -8.29 4.06
CA LEU A 32 -3.04 -6.93 3.71
C LEU A 32 -1.98 -6.16 2.88
N PRO A 33 -0.68 -6.20 3.22
CA PRO A 33 0.37 -5.61 2.38
C PRO A 33 0.48 -6.25 0.99
N GLU A 34 0.23 -7.56 0.88
CA GLU A 34 0.21 -8.26 -0.42
C GLU A 34 -0.97 -7.77 -1.26
N TYR A 35 -2.14 -7.62 -0.65
CA TYR A 35 -3.33 -7.11 -1.34
C TYR A 35 -3.10 -5.69 -1.89
N ILE A 36 -2.49 -4.80 -1.11
CA ILE A 36 -2.14 -3.45 -1.54
C ILE A 36 -1.14 -3.47 -2.70
N MET A 37 -0.11 -4.32 -2.64
CA MET A 37 0.84 -4.50 -3.74
C MET A 37 0.14 -4.90 -5.05
N VAL A 38 -0.83 -5.81 -4.98
CA VAL A 38 -1.64 -6.22 -6.13
C VAL A 38 -2.49 -5.07 -6.67
N MET A 39 -3.03 -4.18 -5.82
CA MET A 39 -3.73 -2.97 -6.30
C MET A 39 -2.82 -2.04 -7.10
N ILE A 40 -1.59 -1.84 -6.62
CA ILE A 40 -0.59 -0.98 -7.26
C ILE A 40 -0.16 -1.59 -8.60
N ALA A 41 0.11 -2.89 -8.63
CA ALA A 41 0.45 -3.61 -9.85
C ALA A 41 -0.67 -3.52 -10.91
N ASN A 42 -1.93 -3.56 -10.47
CA ASN A 42 -3.10 -3.38 -11.34
C ASN A 42 -3.41 -1.91 -11.66
N LYS A 43 -2.61 -0.96 -11.18
CA LYS A 43 -2.81 0.49 -11.39
C LYS A 43 -4.22 0.96 -11.00
N LYS A 44 -4.78 0.40 -9.93
CA LYS A 44 -6.10 0.82 -9.43
C LYS A 44 -6.11 2.33 -9.18
N GLU A 45 -7.21 2.98 -9.52
CA GLU A 45 -7.34 4.41 -9.27
C GLU A 45 -7.55 4.69 -7.78
N LYS A 46 -7.22 5.92 -7.36
CA LYS A 46 -7.33 6.37 -5.97
C LYS A 46 -8.69 6.07 -5.32
N ASN A 47 -9.79 6.27 -6.04
CA ASN A 47 -11.12 6.01 -5.50
C ASN A 47 -11.36 4.51 -5.31
N GLN A 48 -10.96 3.67 -6.28
CA GLN A 48 -11.05 2.21 -6.15
C GLN A 48 -10.25 1.71 -4.94
N MET A 49 -9.02 2.22 -4.76
CA MET A 49 -8.20 1.88 -3.59
C MET A 49 -8.88 2.28 -2.28
N LYS A 50 -9.61 3.41 -2.24
CA LYS A 50 -10.37 3.82 -1.05
C LYS A 50 -11.53 2.87 -0.80
N ASP A 51 -12.34 2.56 -1.80
CA ASP A 51 -13.46 1.63 -1.65
C ASP A 51 -12.99 0.25 -1.17
N ASP A 52 -11.95 -0.31 -1.78
CA ASP A 52 -11.39 -1.61 -1.41
C ASP A 52 -10.77 -1.63 0.00
N LEU A 53 -10.03 -0.57 0.37
CA LEU A 53 -9.35 -0.52 1.67
C LEU A 53 -10.25 -0.04 2.81
N ASN A 54 -11.44 0.49 2.53
CA ASN A 54 -12.35 0.99 3.55
C ASN A 54 -12.76 -0.08 4.56
N LEU A 55 -12.93 -1.32 4.10
CA LEU A 55 -13.29 -2.44 4.97
C LEU A 55 -12.15 -2.87 5.92
N PHE A 56 -10.90 -2.57 5.57
CA PHE A 56 -9.72 -2.91 6.38
C PHE A 56 -9.28 -1.76 7.28
N LEU A 57 -9.27 -0.53 6.74
CA LEU A 57 -8.67 0.64 7.38
C LEU A 57 -9.73 1.59 7.99
N GLY A 58 -11.00 1.44 7.63
CA GLY A 58 -12.10 2.25 8.12
C GLY A 58 -11.82 3.76 7.99
N LYS A 59 -11.83 4.47 9.10
CA LYS A 59 -11.56 5.92 9.15
C LYS A 59 -10.14 6.32 8.69
N CYS A 60 -9.17 5.39 8.68
CA CYS A 60 -7.80 5.66 8.27
C CYS A 60 -7.60 5.55 6.75
N THR A 61 -8.59 5.03 6.02
CA THR A 61 -8.51 4.73 4.59
C THR A 61 -8.07 5.90 3.75
N ASN A 62 -8.76 7.04 3.86
CA ASN A 62 -8.43 8.21 3.04
C ASN A 62 -6.99 8.66 3.29
N LYS A 63 -6.61 8.78 4.56
CA LYS A 63 -5.25 9.20 4.96
C LYS A 63 -4.18 8.24 4.43
N PHE A 64 -4.44 6.94 4.48
CA PHE A 64 -3.52 5.93 3.97
C PHE A 64 -3.40 5.98 2.45
N VAL A 65 -4.52 6.04 1.72
CA VAL A 65 -4.51 6.07 0.24
C VAL A 65 -3.90 7.37 -0.28
N ASP A 66 -4.16 8.51 0.36
CA ASP A 66 -3.54 9.78 0.01
C ASP A 66 -2.00 9.70 0.14
N TRP A 67 -1.51 9.11 1.23
CA TRP A 67 -0.09 8.84 1.41
C TRP A 67 0.45 7.85 0.38
N LEU A 68 -0.28 6.78 0.08
CA LEU A 68 0.16 5.74 -0.85
C LEU A 68 0.34 6.30 -2.26
N VAL A 69 -0.63 7.06 -2.75
CA VAL A 69 -0.55 7.76 -4.03
C VAL A 69 0.63 8.74 -4.02
N PHE A 70 0.81 9.51 -2.95
CA PHE A 70 1.97 10.41 -2.84
C PHE A 70 3.31 9.66 -2.99
N VAL A 71 3.48 8.51 -2.33
CA VAL A 71 4.72 7.71 -2.40
C VAL A 71 4.95 7.06 -3.78
N ILE A 72 3.90 6.75 -4.53
CA ILE A 72 4.01 6.09 -5.84
C ILE A 72 4.34 7.10 -6.96
N TYR A 73 3.83 8.32 -6.86
CA TYR A 73 3.93 9.33 -7.92
C TYR A 73 5.00 10.41 -7.66
N LEU A 74 5.71 10.35 -6.53
CA LEU A 74 6.79 11.27 -6.16
C LEU A 74 8.13 10.53 -6.09
#